data_AF-A0A2E1QNX0-F1
#
_entry.id   AF-A0A2E1QNX0-F1
#
_cell.length_a   1.000
_cell.length_b   1.000
_cell.length_c   1.000
_cell.angle_alpha   90.00
_cell.angle_beta   90.00
_cell.angle_gamma   90.00
#
_symmetry.space_group_name_H-M   'P 1'
#
loop_
_entity.id
_entity.type
_entity.pdbx_description
1 polymer ?
#
loop_
_entity_poly.entity_id
_entity_poly.type
_entity_poly.pdbx_seq_one_letter_code
_entity_poly.pdbx_strand_id
1 'polypeptide(L)'
;MKYLKKEEVKKLNLPDKMGEKREDGYTFQYYYIRDGKISELWYSPKTMSNFKLRKNNRKKEHIKRIRAFTKRVKLYLGCCVCGYKKSSDALQFDHKDIDIKKKNISAMRGYSMKAIKHEMRKCRVLCANCHAEHTEKQRKEGLFDYEINT
;
A
#
# COMPACT_ATOMS: atom_id res chain seq x y z
N MET A 1 6.94 0.12 32.96
CA MET A 1 5.72 -0.43 32.32
C MET A 1 6.12 -1.11 31.02
N LYS A 2 5.82 -2.40 30.85
CA LYS A 2 6.15 -3.20 29.64
C LYS A 2 4.85 -3.81 29.09
N TYR A 3 4.55 -3.61 27.82
CA TYR A 3 3.43 -4.30 27.15
C TYR A 3 3.80 -5.74 26.83
N LEU A 4 2.85 -6.67 27.03
CA LEU A 4 3.02 -8.08 26.68
C LEU A 4 2.66 -8.33 25.22
N LYS A 5 3.54 -9.06 24.52
CA LYS A 5 3.26 -9.57 23.16
C LYS A 5 2.30 -10.75 23.20
N LYS A 6 1.69 -11.09 22.06
CA LYS A 6 0.71 -12.19 21.98
C LYS A 6 1.30 -13.55 22.38
N GLU A 7 2.59 -13.78 22.16
CA GLU A 7 3.30 -14.98 22.61
C GLU A 7 3.49 -15.00 24.14
N GLU A 8 3.75 -13.84 24.75
CA GLU A 8 3.90 -13.71 26.21
C GLU A 8 2.55 -13.87 26.92
N VAL A 9 1.48 -13.28 26.37
CA VAL A 9 0.10 -13.45 26.85
C VAL A 9 -0.29 -14.93 26.87
N LYS A 10 -0.02 -15.67 25.77
CA LYS A 10 -0.25 -17.12 25.69
C LYS A 10 0.57 -17.91 26.72
N LYS A 11 1.86 -17.61 26.87
CA LYS A 11 2.74 -18.29 27.85
C LYS A 11 2.30 -18.10 29.30
N LEU A 12 1.60 -17.01 29.59
CA LEU A 12 1.06 -16.69 30.92
C LEU A 12 -0.39 -17.18 31.10
N ASN A 13 -0.93 -17.97 30.16
CA ASN A 13 -2.32 -18.45 30.13
C ASN A 13 -3.37 -17.32 30.31
N LEU A 14 -3.05 -16.11 29.83
CA LEU A 14 -3.97 -14.96 29.88
C LEU A 14 -4.99 -15.03 28.72
N PRO A 15 -6.25 -14.60 28.92
CA PRO A 15 -7.27 -14.64 27.87
C PRO A 15 -6.93 -13.73 26.67
N ASP A 16 -7.25 -14.17 25.44
CA ASP A 16 -7.02 -13.39 24.22
C ASP A 16 -8.17 -12.40 23.95
N LYS A 17 -8.30 -11.39 24.81
CA LYS A 17 -9.37 -10.37 24.79
C LYS A 17 -9.31 -9.39 23.61
N MET A 18 -8.56 -9.68 22.55
CA MET A 18 -8.22 -8.73 21.50
C MET A 18 -9.46 -8.26 20.72
N GLY A 19 -9.87 -7.01 20.96
CA GLY A 19 -11.05 -6.41 20.33
C GLY A 19 -12.34 -6.49 21.14
N GLU A 20 -12.32 -7.10 22.33
CA GLU A 20 -13.43 -7.06 23.28
C GLU A 20 -13.80 -5.62 23.65
N LYS A 21 -15.08 -5.40 23.96
CA LYS A 21 -15.61 -4.15 24.48
C LYS A 21 -16.34 -4.41 25.79
N ARG A 22 -16.14 -3.53 26.76
CA ARG A 22 -16.97 -3.46 27.98
C ARG A 22 -18.26 -2.70 27.69
N GLU A 23 -19.19 -2.76 28.64
CA GLU A 23 -20.46 -2.04 28.63
C GLU A 23 -20.28 -0.51 28.54
N ASP A 24 -19.21 0.03 29.16
CA ASP A 24 -18.81 1.44 29.05
C ASP A 24 -18.23 1.84 27.67
N GLY A 25 -18.20 0.91 26.71
CA GLY A 25 -17.69 1.08 25.35
C GLY A 25 -16.16 1.09 25.24
N TYR A 26 -15.41 0.94 26.34
CA TYR A 26 -13.95 0.83 26.26
C TYR A 26 -13.56 -0.48 25.59
N THR A 27 -12.54 -0.42 24.73
CA THR A 27 -12.05 -1.57 23.96
C THR A 27 -10.72 -2.07 24.53
N PHE A 28 -10.58 -3.38 24.77
CA PHE A 28 -9.34 -3.99 25.24
C PHE A 28 -8.24 -3.80 24.19
N GLN A 29 -7.00 -3.58 24.63
CA GLN A 29 -5.86 -3.45 23.73
C GLN A 29 -4.71 -4.40 24.06
N TYR A 30 -4.17 -4.32 25.28
CA TYR A 30 -2.96 -5.04 25.65
C TYR A 30 -2.97 -5.39 27.15
N TYR A 31 -2.34 -6.49 27.51
CA TYR A 31 -1.82 -6.66 28.86
C TYR A 31 -0.49 -5.90 29.00
N TYR A 32 -0.20 -5.40 30.19
CA TYR A 32 1.11 -4.83 30.53
C TYR A 32 1.54 -5.25 31.93
N ILE A 33 2.86 -5.32 32.14
CA ILE A 33 3.47 -5.48 33.45
C ILE A 33 3.93 -4.10 33.95
N ARG A 34 3.57 -3.81 35.19
CA ARG A 34 4.06 -2.69 35.98
C ARG A 34 4.27 -3.16 37.41
N ASP A 35 5.46 -2.94 37.95
CA ASP A 35 5.80 -3.19 39.35
C ASP A 35 5.46 -4.64 39.79
N GLY A 36 5.84 -5.60 38.94
CA GLY A 36 5.56 -7.04 39.09
C GLY A 36 4.13 -7.47 38.74
N LYS A 37 3.16 -6.55 38.73
CA LYS A 37 1.74 -6.84 38.49
C LYS A 37 1.39 -6.77 37.01
N ILE A 38 0.61 -7.74 36.54
CA ILE A 38 -0.03 -7.72 35.21
C ILE A 38 -1.32 -6.90 35.32
N SER A 39 -1.61 -6.08 34.32
CA SER A 39 -2.81 -5.25 34.27
C SER A 39 -3.31 -5.07 32.84
N GLU A 40 -4.61 -4.78 32.71
CA GLU A 40 -5.27 -4.60 31.42
C GLU A 40 -5.23 -3.14 30.97
N LEU A 41 -4.87 -2.90 29.70
CA LEU A 41 -5.00 -1.60 29.06
C LEU A 41 -6.24 -1.57 28.18
N TRP A 42 -7.18 -0.71 28.57
CA TRP A 42 -8.44 -0.45 27.87
C TRP A 42 -8.42 0.96 27.26
N TYR A 43 -8.82 1.10 26.00
CA TYR A 43 -8.95 2.41 25.33
C TYR A 43 -10.40 2.88 25.29
N SER A 44 -10.62 4.12 25.71
CA SER A 44 -11.93 4.77 25.60
C SER A 44 -12.39 4.91 24.14
N PRO A 45 -13.70 5.05 23.88
CA PRO A 45 -14.23 5.34 22.54
C PRO A 45 -13.55 6.53 21.86
N LYS A 46 -13.22 7.59 22.62
CA LYS A 46 -12.50 8.79 22.13
C LYS A 46 -11.07 8.45 21.71
N THR A 47 -10.33 7.68 22.51
CA THR A 47 -8.97 7.22 22.16
C THR A 47 -9.00 6.32 20.92
N MET A 48 -9.97 5.41 20.83
CA MET A 48 -10.15 4.52 19.68
C MET A 48 -10.52 5.29 18.40
N SER A 49 -11.41 6.27 18.49
CA SER A 49 -11.77 7.17 17.38
C SER A 49 -10.56 7.97 16.88
N ASN A 50 -9.81 8.58 17.81
CA ASN A 50 -8.57 9.31 17.52
C ASN A 50 -7.51 8.42 16.85
N PHE A 51 -7.39 7.15 17.27
CA PHE A 51 -6.47 6.20 16.64
C PHE A 51 -6.89 5.88 15.19
N LYS A 52 -8.18 5.62 14.94
CA LYS A 52 -8.74 5.41 13.59
C LYS A 52 -8.50 6.63 12.70
N LEU A 53 -8.78 7.85 13.20
CA LEU A 53 -8.53 9.10 12.48
C LEU A 53 -7.04 9.28 12.13
N ARG A 54 -6.15 9.09 13.09
CA ARG A 54 -4.68 9.15 12.87
C ARG A 54 -4.21 8.12 11.84
N LYS A 55 -4.74 6.89 11.87
CA LYS A 55 -4.45 5.83 10.88
C LYS A 55 -4.92 6.22 9.48
N ASN A 56 -6.13 6.77 9.35
CA ASN A 56 -6.68 7.24 8.08
C ASN A 56 -5.89 8.42 7.51
N ASN A 57 -5.52 9.40 8.35
CA ASN A 57 -4.70 10.54 7.93
C ASN A 57 -3.31 10.10 7.45
N ARG A 58 -2.64 9.17 8.16
CA ARG A 58 -1.38 8.56 7.71
C ARG A 58 -1.53 7.86 6.35
N LYS A 59 -2.62 7.10 6.14
CA LYS A 59 -2.92 6.45 4.85
C LYS A 59 -3.14 7.48 3.73
N LYS A 60 -3.89 8.56 3.99
CA LYS A 60 -4.15 9.65 3.03
C LYS A 60 -2.85 10.35 2.61
N GLU A 61 -2.02 10.73 3.57
CA GLU A 61 -0.73 11.37 3.28
C GLU A 61 0.27 10.44 2.58
N HIS A 62 0.28 9.15 2.91
CA HIS A 62 1.06 8.16 2.17
C HIS A 62 0.64 8.10 0.70
N ILE A 63 -0.66 7.93 0.42
CA ILE A 63 -1.21 7.90 -0.95
C ILE A 63 -0.90 9.20 -1.71
N LYS A 64 -0.96 10.36 -1.05
CA LYS A 64 -0.59 11.67 -1.61
C LYS A 64 0.89 11.71 -2.01
N ARG A 65 1.79 11.24 -1.15
CA ARG A 65 3.25 11.15 -1.42
C ARG A 65 3.54 10.19 -2.58
N ILE A 66 2.89 9.03 -2.63
CA ILE A 66 3.03 8.09 -3.75
C ILE A 66 2.54 8.74 -5.05
N ARG A 67 1.34 9.35 -5.06
CA ARG A 67 0.80 10.07 -6.23
C ARG A 67 1.79 11.12 -6.76
N ALA A 68 2.34 11.95 -5.88
CA ALA A 68 3.32 12.98 -6.25
C ALA A 68 4.63 12.37 -6.79
N PHE A 69 5.15 11.30 -6.17
CA PHE A 69 6.34 10.59 -6.65
C PHE A 69 6.12 9.98 -8.03
N THR A 70 5.06 9.19 -8.20
CA THR A 70 4.67 8.56 -9.47
C THR A 70 4.46 9.60 -10.57
N LYS A 71 3.83 10.74 -10.28
CA LYS A 71 3.70 11.88 -11.23
C LYS A 71 5.06 12.41 -11.68
N ARG A 72 5.98 12.65 -10.74
CA ARG A 72 7.34 13.14 -11.05
C ARG A 72 8.21 12.14 -11.82
N VAL A 73 7.93 10.83 -11.75
CA VAL A 73 8.65 9.77 -12.48
C VAL A 73 8.05 9.51 -13.88
N LYS A 74 6.76 9.82 -14.11
CA LYS A 74 6.18 9.84 -15.46
C LYS A 74 6.67 11.07 -16.24
N LEU A 75 6.60 12.24 -15.60
CA LEU A 75 7.50 13.36 -15.92
C LEU A 75 8.95 12.93 -15.59
N TYR A 76 9.97 13.73 -15.89
CA TYR A 76 11.39 13.31 -15.84
C TYR A 76 11.79 12.15 -16.79
N LEU A 77 11.04 11.06 -16.92
CA LEU A 77 11.21 10.05 -17.99
C LEU A 77 10.54 10.52 -19.29
N GLY A 78 9.20 10.59 -19.32
CA GLY A 78 8.41 10.77 -20.55
C GLY A 78 8.19 9.46 -21.30
N CYS A 79 7.42 9.50 -22.40
CA CYS A 79 7.22 8.36 -23.29
C CYS A 79 8.56 7.97 -23.95
N CYS A 80 9.01 6.74 -23.76
CA CYS A 80 10.27 6.25 -24.34
C CYS A 80 10.21 5.97 -25.86
N VAL A 81 9.03 6.06 -26.48
CA VAL A 81 8.85 5.90 -27.94
C VAL A 81 8.80 7.27 -28.63
N CYS A 82 7.85 8.14 -28.26
CA CYS A 82 7.60 9.42 -28.94
C CYS A 82 8.06 10.66 -28.15
N GLY A 83 8.74 10.50 -27.01
CA GLY A 83 9.23 11.61 -26.19
C GLY A 83 8.16 12.42 -25.43
N TYR A 84 6.86 12.14 -25.61
CA TYR A 84 5.78 12.89 -24.97
C TYR A 84 5.96 13.00 -23.45
N LYS A 85 5.88 14.22 -22.92
CA LYS A 85 6.19 14.53 -21.51
C LYS A 85 5.34 15.67 -20.92
N LYS A 86 4.30 16.12 -21.64
CA LYS A 86 3.51 17.32 -21.28
C LYS A 86 2.54 17.08 -20.11
N SER A 87 1.94 15.89 -20.02
CA SER A 87 1.05 15.49 -18.93
C SER A 87 1.45 14.15 -18.33
N SER A 88 1.37 14.03 -16.99
CA SER A 88 1.56 12.76 -16.28
C SER A 88 0.41 11.78 -16.44
N ASP A 89 -0.75 12.27 -16.86
CA ASP A 89 -2.00 11.51 -16.83
C ASP A 89 -2.24 10.84 -18.18
N ALA A 90 -1.71 11.43 -19.26
CA ALA A 90 -1.54 10.81 -20.58
C ALA A 90 -0.32 9.87 -20.69
N LEU A 91 0.39 9.62 -19.57
CA LEU A 91 1.53 8.70 -19.47
C LEU A 91 1.17 7.49 -18.60
N GLN A 92 1.65 6.31 -18.94
CA GLN A 92 1.38 5.04 -18.26
C GLN A 92 2.69 4.30 -17.95
N PHE A 93 2.65 3.46 -16.91
CA PHE A 93 3.74 2.51 -16.62
C PHE A 93 3.39 1.19 -17.29
N ASP A 94 4.19 0.84 -18.28
CA ASP A 94 4.01 -0.36 -19.11
C ASP A 94 5.13 -1.35 -18.75
N HIS A 95 4.81 -2.63 -18.52
CA HIS A 95 5.81 -3.61 -18.10
C HIS A 95 6.56 -4.19 -19.30
N LYS A 96 7.90 -4.20 -19.24
CA LYS A 96 8.76 -4.52 -20.38
C LYS A 96 8.71 -5.98 -20.83
N ASP A 97 8.57 -6.87 -19.86
CA ASP A 97 8.59 -8.32 -19.99
C ASP A 97 7.19 -8.82 -19.62
N ILE A 98 6.59 -9.72 -20.40
CA ILE A 98 5.19 -10.12 -20.28
C ILE A 98 5.01 -11.21 -19.21
N ASP A 99 5.96 -12.13 -19.09
CA ASP A 99 5.80 -13.42 -18.41
C ASP A 99 6.04 -13.35 -16.89
N ILE A 100 6.62 -12.24 -16.42
CA ILE A 100 6.82 -12.00 -15.00
C ILE A 100 5.50 -11.58 -14.32
N LYS A 101 5.18 -12.16 -13.16
CA LYS A 101 4.04 -11.72 -12.33
C LYS A 101 4.21 -10.27 -11.84
N LYS A 102 3.22 -9.43 -12.15
CA LYS A 102 3.27 -7.96 -11.94
C LYS A 102 2.21 -7.43 -10.99
N LYS A 103 2.34 -6.14 -10.67
CA LYS A 103 1.26 -5.32 -10.12
C LYS A 103 1.23 -3.97 -10.84
N ASN A 104 0.05 -3.56 -11.31
CA ASN A 104 -0.13 -2.23 -11.87
C ASN A 104 0.26 -1.15 -10.83
N ILE A 105 1.21 -0.27 -11.20
CA ILE A 105 1.71 0.81 -10.33
C ILE A 105 0.58 1.72 -9.82
N SER A 106 -0.50 1.87 -10.59
CA SER A 106 -1.68 2.65 -10.22
C SER A 106 -2.50 2.02 -9.08
N ALA A 107 -2.45 0.69 -8.91
CA ALA A 107 -3.06 -0.05 -7.80
C ALA A 107 -2.15 -0.06 -6.55
N MET A 108 -0.84 0.07 -6.73
CA MET A 108 0.15 -0.01 -5.63
C MET A 108 0.19 1.20 -4.67
N ARG A 109 -0.81 2.10 -4.68
CA ARG A 109 -0.81 3.34 -3.87
C ARG A 109 -0.74 3.14 -2.35
N GLY A 110 -1.14 1.96 -1.86
CA GLY A 110 -1.02 1.56 -0.46
C GLY A 110 0.31 0.89 -0.07
N TYR A 111 1.17 0.57 -1.04
CA TYR A 111 2.42 -0.17 -0.80
C TYR A 111 3.56 0.74 -0.36
N SER A 112 4.63 0.16 0.20
CA SER A 112 5.82 0.91 0.59
C SER A 112 6.52 1.54 -0.62
N MET A 113 7.19 2.68 -0.41
CA MET A 113 7.98 3.34 -1.46
C MET A 113 9.07 2.42 -2.05
N LYS A 114 9.64 1.51 -1.23
CA LYS A 114 10.62 0.51 -1.69
C LYS A 114 9.99 -0.49 -2.68
N ALA A 115 8.80 -1.00 -2.37
CA ALA A 115 8.07 -1.93 -3.26
C ALA A 115 7.68 -1.25 -4.58
N ILE A 116 7.17 -0.01 -4.52
CA ILE A 116 6.79 0.77 -5.71
C ILE A 116 8.01 1.05 -6.60
N LYS A 117 9.13 1.48 -6.01
CA LYS A 117 10.39 1.69 -6.76
C LYS A 117 10.95 0.41 -7.36
N HIS A 118 10.78 -0.74 -6.70
CA HIS A 118 11.20 -2.03 -7.26
C HIS A 118 10.36 -2.40 -8.48
N GLU A 119 9.03 -2.29 -8.38
CA GLU A 119 8.13 -2.58 -9.50
C GLU A 119 8.35 -1.62 -10.68
N MET A 120 8.52 -0.31 -10.41
CA MET A 120 8.79 0.69 -11.45
C MET A 120 10.03 0.39 -12.32
N ARG A 121 11.03 -0.36 -11.82
CA ARG A 121 12.22 -0.74 -12.61
C ARG A 121 11.91 -1.78 -13.70
N LYS A 122 10.86 -2.59 -13.49
CA LYS A 122 10.34 -3.55 -14.48
C LYS A 122 9.51 -2.85 -15.56
N CYS A 123 9.10 -1.62 -15.32
CA CYS A 123 8.31 -0.82 -16.24
C CYS A 123 9.21 0.06 -17.14
N ARG A 124 8.67 0.43 -18.29
CA ARG A 124 9.00 1.65 -19.04
C ARG A 124 7.82 2.64 -18.92
N VAL A 125 7.99 3.84 -19.45
CA VAL A 125 6.93 4.85 -19.52
C VAL A 125 6.54 5.04 -20.98
N LEU A 126 5.24 4.93 -21.27
CA LEU A 126 4.64 5.17 -22.58
C LEU A 126 3.55 6.24 -22.46
N CYS A 127 3.23 6.94 -23.55
CA CYS A 127 1.97 7.69 -23.62
C CYS A 127 0.81 6.75 -23.98
N ALA A 128 -0.43 7.17 -23.71
CA ALA A 128 -1.62 6.35 -23.96
C ALA A 128 -1.69 5.79 -25.40
N ASN A 129 -1.29 6.57 -26.40
CA ASN A 129 -1.30 6.13 -27.81
C ASN A 129 -0.24 5.04 -28.06
N CYS A 130 1.02 5.28 -27.74
CA CYS A 130 2.09 4.28 -27.90
C CYS A 130 1.88 3.04 -27.02
N HIS A 131 1.18 3.18 -25.89
CA HIS A 131 0.76 2.04 -25.06
C HIS A 131 -0.33 1.21 -25.75
N ALA A 132 -1.31 1.86 -26.38
CA ALA A 132 -2.35 1.19 -27.16
C ALA A 132 -1.78 0.46 -28.39
N GLU A 133 -0.87 1.10 -29.13
CA GLU A 133 -0.12 0.50 -30.25
C GLU A 133 0.69 -0.72 -29.78
N HIS A 134 1.39 -0.62 -28.65
CA HIS A 134 2.14 -1.76 -28.10
C HIS A 134 1.23 -2.90 -27.64
N THR A 135 0.10 -2.56 -26.99
CA THR A 135 -0.95 -3.51 -26.60
C THR A 135 -1.54 -4.22 -27.82
N GLU A 136 -1.81 -3.51 -28.91
CA GLU A 136 -2.29 -4.08 -30.17
C GLU A 136 -1.27 -5.06 -30.75
N LYS A 137 0.01 -4.68 -30.77
CA LYS A 137 1.10 -5.56 -31.23
C LYS A 137 1.18 -6.84 -30.40
N GLN A 138 1.18 -6.75 -29.08
CA GLN A 138 1.16 -7.92 -28.18
C GLN A 138 -0.03 -8.85 -28.47
N ARG A 139 -1.22 -8.29 -28.75
CA ARG A 139 -2.42 -9.09 -29.09
C ARG A 139 -2.26 -9.83 -30.42
N LYS A 140 -1.72 -9.16 -31.45
CA LYS A 140 -1.45 -9.78 -32.76
C LYS A 140 -0.40 -10.90 -32.68
N GLU A 141 0.57 -10.76 -31.77
CA GLU A 141 1.64 -11.74 -31.53
C GLU A 141 1.21 -12.86 -30.56
N GLY A 142 -0.02 -12.86 -30.04
CA GLY A 142 -0.51 -13.85 -29.07
C GLY A 142 0.04 -13.70 -27.64
N LEU A 143 0.79 -12.63 -27.37
CA LEU A 143 1.50 -12.35 -26.13
C LEU A 143 0.70 -11.43 -25.18
N PHE A 144 -0.64 -11.41 -25.25
CA PHE A 144 -1.45 -10.45 -24.48
C PHE A 144 -2.12 -11.09 -23.25
N ASP A 145 -1.57 -10.80 -22.07
CA ASP A 145 -2.21 -11.11 -20.79
C ASP A 145 -3.25 -10.04 -20.41
N TYR A 146 -4.50 -10.49 -20.26
CA TYR A 146 -5.65 -9.66 -19.90
C TYR A 146 -5.66 -9.22 -18.42
N GLU A 147 -4.99 -9.93 -17.50
CA GLU A 147 -4.89 -9.57 -16.08
C GLU A 147 -3.85 -8.48 -15.82
N ILE A 148 -2.92 -8.28 -16.75
CA ILE A 148 -1.73 -7.44 -16.57
C ILE A 148 -1.88 -6.03 -17.16
N ASN A 149 -2.55 -5.93 -18.32
CA ASN A 149 -2.54 -4.73 -19.17
C ASN A 149 -3.74 -3.78 -18.97
N THR A 150 -4.34 -3.78 -17.77
CA THR A 150 -5.36 -2.80 -17.30
C THR A 150 -4.92 -2.09 -16.02
#